data_AF-A0A7Z7N662-F1
#
_entry.id   AF-A0A7Z7N662-F1
#
_cell.length_a   1.000
_cell.length_b   1.000
_cell.length_c   1.000
_cell.angle_alpha   90.00
_cell.angle_beta   90.00
_cell.angle_gamma   90.00
#
_symmetry.space_group_name_H-M   'P 1'
#
loop_
_entity.id
_entity.type
_entity.pdbx_description
1 polymer ?
#
loop_
_entity_poly.entity_id
_entity_poly.type
_entity_poly.pdbx_seq_one_letter_code
_entity_poly.pdbx_strand_id
1 'polypeptide(L)'
;MNSTASTVATPPDSTHSTTPAAEARQNREIDFRSRDFLLSHVRDTLAFYAPTARDPSGGFFHFFKDDGRIYDRTTRHLVSSTRFVFNYAMAYRHFGEKAHQDDARHAFRFLRDAHWDAQHEGYDWEIEWRDGAKRTLDGTRHCYGLAFVLLACAHASMAGIDEATPMIAETFHLLERRFWDAEAGLYADEATPDWQLASYRGQNANMHATEALLAAFEATGHVIYLDRAEKIAGNITLRQAKLSNGLVWEHFRPDWSVDWHYNESDSSNIFRPWGFQPGHQTEWAKLLLILERHRTLPWLAPRAVELFDAAFNRAWDNRHGGLYYGFGPDDTVCDHDKYFWVQAESFAAAALLGARTGRERFWDCYDELWRYSWAHFVDHEYGAWYRILTCDNRKYGDEKSPAGKTDYHTMGACYEVLNALPAPETTAR
;
A
#
# COMPACT_ATOMS: atom_id res chain seq x y z
N MET A 1 -71.53 45.58 -36.47
CA MET A 1 -71.11 46.55 -35.45
C MET A 1 -70.68 45.78 -34.20
N ASN A 2 -69.56 46.21 -33.62
CA ASN A 2 -68.94 45.79 -32.36
C ASN A 2 -68.28 44.40 -32.28
N SER A 3 -66.97 44.41 -32.53
CA SER A 3 -65.98 43.43 -32.09
C SER A 3 -65.48 43.82 -30.70
N THR A 4 -65.40 42.88 -29.76
CA THR A 4 -64.42 42.86 -28.67
C THR A 4 -64.25 41.41 -28.19
N ALA A 5 -63.03 40.87 -28.38
CA ALA A 5 -62.62 39.56 -27.90
C ALA A 5 -61.91 39.73 -26.55
N SER A 6 -62.22 38.85 -25.60
CA SER A 6 -61.67 38.83 -24.24
C SER A 6 -60.64 37.71 -24.13
N THR A 7 -59.40 38.04 -23.77
CA THR A 7 -58.31 37.11 -23.46
C THR A 7 -57.97 37.17 -21.97
N VAL A 8 -57.83 35.99 -21.36
CA VAL A 8 -57.53 35.75 -19.95
C VAL A 8 -56.00 35.71 -19.75
N ALA A 9 -55.51 36.31 -18.65
CA ALA A 9 -54.10 36.41 -18.29
C ALA A 9 -53.60 35.23 -17.43
N THR A 10 -52.39 34.76 -17.72
CA THR A 10 -51.58 33.81 -16.94
C THR A 10 -50.62 34.54 -15.98
N PRO A 11 -50.28 33.97 -14.80
CA PRO A 11 -49.34 34.60 -13.85
C PRO A 11 -47.86 34.31 -14.21
N PRO A 12 -46.90 35.11 -13.71
CA PRO A 12 -45.49 35.04 -14.11
C PRO A 12 -44.66 34.04 -13.29
N ASP A 13 -43.68 33.44 -13.97
CA ASP A 13 -42.62 32.57 -13.43
C ASP A 13 -41.69 33.30 -12.44
N SER A 14 -41.43 32.67 -11.30
CA SER A 14 -40.45 33.11 -10.30
C SER A 14 -39.06 32.57 -10.63
N THR A 15 -38.17 33.45 -11.05
CA THR A 15 -36.73 33.19 -11.20
C THR A 15 -36.08 33.05 -9.82
N HIS A 16 -35.54 31.86 -9.51
CA HIS A 16 -34.68 31.66 -8.33
C HIS A 16 -33.31 32.31 -8.57
N SER A 17 -33.03 33.37 -7.81
CA SER A 17 -31.70 33.97 -7.64
C SER A 17 -30.91 33.12 -6.65
N THR A 18 -29.81 32.51 -7.12
CA THR A 18 -28.78 31.91 -6.28
C THR A 18 -27.78 32.97 -5.84
N THR A 19 -27.49 33.02 -4.54
CA THR A 19 -26.55 33.98 -3.92
C THR A 19 -25.09 33.68 -4.31
N PRO A 20 -24.21 34.70 -4.48
CA PRO A 20 -22.80 34.54 -4.87
C PRO A 20 -21.95 33.67 -3.92
N ALA A 21 -22.39 33.50 -2.67
CA ALA A 21 -21.70 32.66 -1.69
C ALA A 21 -21.84 31.14 -1.95
N ALA A 22 -22.87 30.72 -2.70
CA ALA A 22 -23.06 29.33 -3.08
C ALA A 22 -22.18 28.92 -4.29
N GLU A 23 -21.97 29.84 -5.23
CA GLU A 23 -21.06 29.64 -6.37
C GLU A 23 -19.58 29.70 -5.96
N ALA A 24 -19.24 30.49 -4.94
CA ALA A 24 -17.87 30.58 -4.40
C ALA A 24 -17.37 29.29 -3.72
N ARG A 25 -18.26 28.31 -3.45
CA ARG A 25 -17.91 27.03 -2.84
C ARG A 25 -17.56 25.93 -3.85
N GLN A 26 -17.70 26.20 -5.15
CA GLN A 26 -17.62 25.20 -6.22
C GLN A 26 -16.37 25.30 -7.12
N ASN A 27 -15.37 26.12 -6.78
CA ASN A 27 -14.19 26.29 -7.65
C ASN A 27 -12.86 26.55 -6.90
N ARG A 28 -12.67 25.96 -5.72
CA ARG A 28 -11.30 25.84 -5.17
C ARG A 28 -10.67 24.59 -5.77
N GLU A 29 -9.63 24.79 -6.56
CA GLU A 29 -8.72 23.73 -6.99
C GLU A 29 -8.22 22.97 -5.76
N ILE A 30 -8.29 21.64 -5.78
CA ILE A 30 -7.90 20.79 -4.65
C ILE A 30 -6.37 20.85 -4.54
N ASP A 31 -5.87 21.32 -3.40
CA ASP A 31 -4.44 21.25 -3.10
C ASP A 31 -4.07 19.87 -2.55
N PHE A 32 -3.72 18.97 -3.47
CA PHE A 32 -3.29 17.61 -3.14
C PHE A 32 -2.02 17.57 -2.28
N ARG A 33 -1.20 18.63 -2.33
CA ARG A 33 0.05 18.73 -1.56
C ARG A 33 -0.19 19.25 -0.14
N SER A 34 -1.42 19.64 0.21
CA SER A 34 -1.71 20.16 1.55
C SER A 34 -1.80 19.04 2.60
N ARG A 35 -1.28 19.32 3.80
CA ARG A 35 -1.40 18.41 4.96
C ARG A 35 -2.86 18.14 5.32
N ASP A 36 -3.72 19.14 5.19
CA ASP A 36 -5.15 19.03 5.46
C ASP A 36 -5.85 18.07 4.49
N PHE A 37 -5.55 18.15 3.18
CA PHE A 37 -6.05 17.20 2.20
C PHE A 37 -5.64 15.77 2.54
N LEU A 38 -4.34 15.53 2.74
CA LEU A 38 -3.80 14.17 2.98
C LEU A 38 -4.38 13.54 4.24
N LEU A 39 -4.47 14.30 5.34
CA LEU A 39 -5.03 13.81 6.60
C LEU A 39 -6.55 13.67 6.55
N SER A 40 -7.28 14.54 5.82
CA SER A 40 -8.72 14.38 5.61
C SER A 40 -9.02 13.13 4.80
N HIS A 41 -8.29 12.92 3.70
CA HIS A 41 -8.45 11.74 2.84
C HIS A 41 -8.18 10.42 3.59
N VAL A 42 -7.19 10.41 4.47
CA VAL A 42 -6.94 9.28 5.38
C VAL A 42 -8.13 9.05 6.33
N ARG A 43 -8.71 10.11 6.91
CA ARG A 43 -9.90 9.98 7.79
C ARG A 43 -11.10 9.43 7.03
N ASP A 44 -11.34 9.90 5.81
CA ASP A 44 -12.42 9.40 4.94
C ASP A 44 -12.22 7.91 4.61
N THR A 45 -10.97 7.50 4.38
CA THR A 45 -10.62 6.09 4.16
C THR A 45 -10.80 5.24 5.42
N LEU A 46 -10.42 5.74 6.60
CA LEU A 46 -10.66 5.04 7.87
C LEU A 46 -12.17 4.92 8.18
N ALA A 47 -12.96 5.93 7.84
CA ALA A 47 -14.41 5.94 8.03
C ALA A 47 -15.15 4.89 7.18
N PHE A 48 -14.58 4.47 6.04
CA PHE A 48 -15.11 3.32 5.29
C PHE A 48 -15.02 2.02 6.11
N TYR A 49 -13.89 1.79 6.79
CA TYR A 49 -13.66 0.57 7.56
C TYR A 49 -14.32 0.60 8.93
N ALA A 50 -14.29 1.74 9.63
CA ALA A 50 -14.81 1.84 10.99
C ALA A 50 -16.32 2.18 11.02
N PRO A 51 -17.12 1.58 11.93
CA PRO A 51 -16.76 0.52 12.86
C PRO A 51 -16.92 -0.90 12.27
N THR A 52 -17.47 -1.01 11.06
CA THR A 52 -17.97 -2.26 10.46
C THR A 52 -16.90 -3.36 10.33
N ALA A 53 -15.65 -2.99 10.03
CA ALA A 53 -14.54 -3.92 9.83
C ALA A 53 -14.14 -4.67 11.11
N ARG A 54 -14.38 -4.09 12.30
CA ARG A 54 -13.93 -4.67 13.56
C ARG A 54 -14.80 -5.88 13.91
N ASP A 55 -14.18 -7.05 14.06
CA ASP A 55 -14.86 -8.26 14.51
C ASP A 55 -14.75 -8.36 16.05
N PRO A 56 -15.87 -8.28 16.79
CA PRO A 56 -15.83 -8.38 18.25
C PRO A 56 -15.29 -9.71 18.78
N SER A 57 -15.36 -10.79 17.99
CA SER A 57 -14.82 -12.10 18.36
C SER A 57 -13.30 -12.20 18.21
N GLY A 58 -12.68 -11.32 17.40
CA GLY A 58 -11.25 -11.30 17.18
C GLY A 58 -10.86 -10.71 15.83
N GLY A 59 -9.93 -9.75 15.82
CA GLY A 59 -9.39 -9.16 14.61
C GLY A 59 -10.40 -8.32 13.82
N PHE A 60 -10.25 -8.34 12.49
CA PHE A 60 -11.04 -7.57 11.53
C PHE A 60 -11.56 -8.49 10.43
N PHE A 61 -12.71 -8.15 9.85
CA PHE A 61 -13.16 -8.74 8.59
C PHE A 61 -12.27 -8.24 7.45
N HIS A 62 -12.11 -9.04 6.39
CA HIS A 62 -11.13 -8.76 5.33
C HIS A 62 -11.73 -8.64 3.93
N PHE A 63 -13.06 -8.70 3.80
CA PHE A 63 -13.75 -8.79 2.51
C PHE A 63 -14.92 -7.82 2.48
N PHE A 64 -14.74 -6.67 1.83
CA PHE A 64 -15.71 -5.58 1.80
C PHE A 64 -16.17 -5.25 0.38
N LYS A 65 -17.49 -5.07 0.24
CA LYS A 65 -18.11 -4.49 -0.95
C LYS A 65 -17.92 -2.97 -0.99
N ASP A 66 -18.27 -2.34 -2.11
CA ASP A 66 -18.16 -0.90 -2.30
C ASP A 66 -18.89 -0.09 -1.23
N ASP A 67 -20.05 -0.58 -0.77
CA ASP A 67 -20.88 0.04 0.27
C ASP A 67 -20.47 -0.35 1.71
N GLY A 68 -19.32 -1.02 1.88
CA GLY A 68 -18.80 -1.45 3.17
C GLY A 68 -19.42 -2.74 3.72
N ARG A 69 -20.38 -3.37 3.03
CA ARG A 69 -20.91 -4.68 3.45
C ARG A 69 -19.83 -5.75 3.40
N ILE A 70 -19.79 -6.60 4.42
CA ILE A 70 -18.86 -7.72 4.50
C ILE A 70 -19.43 -8.92 3.73
N TYR A 71 -18.74 -9.39 2.70
CA TYR A 71 -19.21 -10.50 1.85
C TYR A 71 -18.59 -11.86 2.20
N ASP A 72 -17.46 -11.88 2.90
CA ASP A 72 -16.94 -13.07 3.59
C ASP A 72 -16.58 -12.70 5.03
N ARG A 73 -17.29 -13.32 5.97
CA ARG A 73 -17.20 -13.03 7.39
C ARG A 73 -16.21 -13.93 8.12
N THR A 74 -15.67 -14.96 7.48
CA THR A 74 -14.95 -16.04 8.20
C THR A 74 -13.54 -16.24 7.73
N THR A 75 -13.25 -16.00 6.46
CA THR A 75 -11.89 -16.10 5.95
C THR A 75 -11.04 -14.95 6.50
N ARG A 76 -9.82 -15.25 6.94
CA ARG A 76 -8.83 -14.28 7.43
C ARG A 76 -7.49 -14.61 6.79
N HIS A 77 -6.77 -13.56 6.40
CA HIS A 77 -5.54 -13.65 5.64
C HIS A 77 -4.47 -12.84 6.39
N LEU A 78 -3.28 -13.40 6.54
CA LEU A 78 -2.21 -12.84 7.36
C LEU A 78 -1.86 -11.40 6.96
N VAL A 79 -1.84 -11.11 5.66
CA VAL A 79 -1.56 -9.78 5.11
C VAL A 79 -2.61 -8.75 5.52
N SER A 80 -3.91 -9.08 5.54
CA SER A 80 -4.93 -8.13 6.03
C SER A 80 -4.84 -7.95 7.55
N SER A 81 -4.63 -9.03 8.31
CA SER A 81 -4.50 -8.97 9.77
C SER A 81 -3.36 -8.03 10.20
N THR A 82 -2.21 -8.14 9.55
CA THR A 82 -1.03 -7.29 9.78
C THR A 82 -1.25 -5.86 9.30
N ARG A 83 -1.80 -5.66 8.09
CA ARG A 83 -2.07 -4.32 7.55
C ARG A 83 -3.12 -3.54 8.34
N PHE A 84 -4.10 -4.20 8.97
CA PHE A 84 -5.00 -3.52 9.90
C PHE A 84 -4.28 -3.04 11.17
N VAL A 85 -3.27 -3.76 11.68
CA VAL A 85 -2.41 -3.24 12.76
C VAL A 85 -1.76 -1.93 12.32
N PHE A 86 -1.15 -1.91 11.12
CA PHE A 86 -0.54 -0.70 10.57
C PHE A 86 -1.55 0.45 10.46
N ASN A 87 -2.71 0.23 9.85
CA ASN A 87 -3.71 1.26 9.60
C ASN A 87 -4.05 2.03 10.88
N TYR A 88 -4.40 1.30 11.94
CA TYR A 88 -4.82 1.89 13.20
C TYR A 88 -3.66 2.39 14.05
N ALA A 89 -2.48 1.74 13.99
CA ALA A 89 -1.27 2.24 14.66
C ALA A 89 -0.83 3.60 14.08
N MET A 90 -0.84 3.73 12.75
CA MET A 90 -0.57 4.99 12.07
C MET A 90 -1.64 6.03 12.37
N ALA A 91 -2.92 5.67 12.31
CA ALA A 91 -4.01 6.57 12.66
C ALA A 91 -3.85 7.14 14.08
N TYR A 92 -3.51 6.29 15.06
CA TYR A 92 -3.24 6.76 16.41
C TYR A 92 -2.04 7.74 16.46
N ARG A 93 -0.94 7.42 15.79
CA ARG A 93 0.26 8.28 15.78
C ARG A 93 0.00 9.66 15.16
N HIS A 94 -0.93 9.76 14.20
CA HIS A 94 -1.24 11.01 13.51
C HIS A 94 -2.42 11.79 14.12
N PHE A 95 -3.40 11.11 14.70
CA PHE A 95 -4.63 11.73 15.23
C PHE A 95 -4.72 11.73 16.76
N GLY A 96 -3.95 10.90 17.46
CA GLY A 96 -3.92 10.83 18.93
C GLY A 96 -5.17 10.22 19.57
N GLU A 97 -6.12 9.73 18.78
CA GLU A 97 -7.40 9.21 19.26
C GLU A 97 -7.25 7.80 19.84
N LYS A 98 -7.59 7.64 21.12
CA LYS A 98 -7.43 6.38 21.85
C LYS A 98 -8.12 5.19 21.18
N ALA A 99 -9.27 5.41 20.53
CA ALA A 99 -9.99 4.37 19.79
C ALA A 99 -9.12 3.70 18.72
N HIS A 100 -8.28 4.46 17.99
CA HIS A 100 -7.35 3.89 17.04
C HIS A 100 -6.27 3.03 17.71
N GLN A 101 -5.77 3.44 18.88
CA GLN A 101 -4.81 2.62 19.62
C GLN A 101 -5.44 1.30 20.09
N ASP A 102 -6.70 1.34 20.52
CA ASP A 102 -7.43 0.16 20.97
C ASP A 102 -7.71 -0.81 19.81
N ASP A 103 -8.04 -0.29 18.62
CA ASP A 103 -8.21 -1.07 17.41
C ASP A 103 -6.89 -1.66 16.89
N ALA A 104 -5.79 -0.90 16.95
CA ALA A 104 -4.46 -1.41 16.65
C ALA A 104 -4.08 -2.56 17.59
N ARG A 105 -4.36 -2.41 18.90
CA ARG A 105 -4.12 -3.46 19.90
C ARG A 105 -5.03 -4.67 19.68
N HIS A 106 -6.27 -4.47 19.23
CA HIS A 106 -7.19 -5.54 18.88
C HIS A 106 -6.72 -6.34 17.66
N ALA A 107 -6.29 -5.67 16.58
CA ALA A 107 -5.67 -6.31 15.42
C ALA A 107 -4.42 -7.09 15.82
N PHE A 108 -3.55 -6.47 16.63
CA PHE A 108 -2.27 -7.07 17.03
C PHE A 108 -2.45 -8.34 17.87
N ARG A 109 -3.40 -8.35 18.81
CA ARG A 109 -3.73 -9.57 19.57
C ARG A 109 -4.22 -10.68 18.64
N PHE A 110 -5.06 -10.37 17.65
CA PHE A 110 -5.54 -11.37 16.71
C PHE A 110 -4.40 -11.96 15.86
N LEU A 111 -3.49 -11.12 15.39
CA LEU A 111 -2.28 -11.57 14.70
C LEU A 111 -1.48 -12.56 15.55
N ARG A 112 -1.18 -12.19 16.79
CA ARG A 112 -0.36 -13.01 17.71
C ARG A 112 -1.07 -14.30 18.13
N ASP A 113 -2.37 -14.23 18.43
CA ASP A 113 -3.08 -15.34 19.10
C ASP A 113 -3.78 -16.29 18.11
N ALA A 114 -4.24 -15.78 16.95
CA ALA A 114 -4.96 -16.59 15.97
C ALA A 114 -4.06 -17.10 14.83
N HIS A 115 -3.24 -16.24 14.22
CA HIS A 115 -2.39 -16.67 13.10
C HIS A 115 -1.19 -17.50 13.54
N TRP A 116 -0.70 -17.34 14.77
CA TRP A 116 0.44 -18.12 15.25
C TRP A 116 0.09 -19.61 15.36
N ASP A 117 0.90 -20.45 14.72
CA ASP A 117 0.93 -21.89 14.88
C ASP A 117 2.06 -22.27 15.84
N ALA A 118 1.69 -22.63 17.06
CA ALA A 118 2.63 -23.04 18.10
C ALA A 118 3.27 -24.41 17.84
N GLN A 119 2.67 -25.27 17.01
CA GLN A 119 3.22 -26.60 16.73
C GLN A 119 4.45 -26.51 15.82
N HIS A 120 4.39 -25.66 14.80
CA HIS A 120 5.48 -25.51 13.84
C HIS A 120 6.21 -24.16 13.96
N GLU A 121 5.83 -23.31 14.91
CA GLU A 121 6.45 -22.00 15.20
C GLU A 121 6.46 -21.05 13.99
N GLY A 122 5.30 -20.85 13.37
CA GLY A 122 5.13 -19.94 12.23
C GLY A 122 3.75 -19.28 12.21
N TYR A 123 3.47 -18.47 11.20
CA TYR A 123 2.15 -17.86 11.02
C TYR A 123 1.41 -18.55 9.88
N ASP A 124 0.16 -18.93 10.13
CA ASP A 124 -0.74 -19.48 9.13
C ASP A 124 -1.13 -18.38 8.14
N TRP A 125 -0.95 -18.65 6.86
CA TRP A 125 -1.17 -17.70 5.78
C TRP A 125 -2.64 -17.32 5.67
N GLU A 126 -3.51 -18.34 5.69
CA GLU A 126 -4.95 -18.19 5.64
C GLU A 126 -5.64 -19.09 6.69
N ILE A 127 -6.59 -18.52 7.41
CA ILE A 127 -7.38 -19.21 8.42
C ILE A 127 -8.87 -18.93 8.22
N GLU A 128 -9.69 -19.88 8.60
CA GLU A 128 -11.10 -19.66 8.88
C GLU A 128 -11.26 -19.33 10.37
N TRP A 129 -11.96 -18.24 10.67
CA TRP A 129 -12.30 -17.79 12.01
C TRP A 129 -13.82 -17.85 12.22
N ARG A 130 -14.27 -18.67 13.17
CA ARG A 130 -15.69 -18.81 13.55
C ARG A 130 -15.79 -18.93 15.07
N ASP A 131 -16.65 -18.11 15.66
CA ASP A 131 -17.02 -18.19 17.08
C ASP A 131 -15.82 -18.27 18.06
N GLY A 132 -14.74 -17.53 17.78
CA GLY A 132 -13.55 -17.52 18.63
C GLY A 132 -12.55 -18.67 18.37
N ALA A 133 -12.79 -19.49 17.35
CA ALA A 133 -11.95 -20.63 17.00
C ALA A 133 -11.35 -20.50 15.60
N LYS A 134 -10.08 -20.92 15.46
CA LYS A 134 -9.36 -20.98 14.19
C LYS A 134 -9.42 -22.37 13.57
N ARG A 135 -9.47 -22.41 12.24
CA ARG A 135 -9.12 -23.57 11.41
C ARG A 135 -8.18 -23.11 10.30
N THR A 136 -6.97 -23.66 10.23
CA THR A 136 -6.00 -23.32 9.18
C THR A 136 -6.52 -23.79 7.82
N LEU A 137 -6.54 -22.86 6.85
CA LEU A 137 -6.87 -23.12 5.44
C LEU A 137 -5.59 -23.29 4.62
N ASP A 138 -4.61 -22.43 4.87
CA ASP A 138 -3.27 -22.49 4.29
C ASP A 138 -2.20 -22.24 5.37
N GLY A 139 -1.37 -23.27 5.60
CA GLY A 139 -0.26 -23.23 6.57
C GLY A 139 1.09 -22.89 5.95
N THR A 140 1.15 -22.55 4.67
CA THR A 140 2.39 -22.19 3.97
C THR A 140 3.06 -21.00 4.66
N ARG A 141 4.37 -21.08 4.84
CA ARG A 141 5.16 -20.03 5.47
C ARG A 141 5.71 -19.12 4.40
N HIS A 142 5.23 -17.88 4.36
CA HIS A 142 5.71 -16.88 3.42
C HIS A 142 6.64 -15.87 4.10
N CYS A 143 7.82 -15.63 3.52
CA CYS A 143 8.68 -14.52 3.92
C CYS A 143 7.95 -13.18 3.78
N TYR A 144 7.14 -13.03 2.72
CA TYR A 144 6.23 -11.89 2.55
C TYR A 144 5.32 -11.69 3.78
N GLY A 145 4.72 -12.78 4.29
CA GLY A 145 3.91 -12.75 5.50
C GLY A 145 4.70 -12.30 6.73
N LEU A 146 5.88 -12.87 6.96
CA LEU A 146 6.74 -12.48 8.10
C LEU A 146 7.25 -11.04 8.02
N ALA A 147 7.50 -10.52 6.81
CA ALA A 147 7.82 -9.10 6.63
C ALA A 147 6.67 -8.21 7.13
N PHE A 148 5.43 -8.53 6.75
CA PHE A 148 4.26 -7.80 7.27
C PHE A 148 4.03 -8.01 8.77
N VAL A 149 4.39 -9.16 9.35
CA VAL A 149 4.35 -9.35 10.81
C VAL A 149 5.36 -8.44 11.50
N LEU A 150 6.60 -8.36 10.99
CA LEU A 150 7.63 -7.46 11.52
C LEU A 150 7.19 -5.99 11.44
N LEU A 151 6.62 -5.59 10.30
CA LEU A 151 6.06 -4.26 10.09
C LEU A 151 4.93 -3.95 11.10
N ALA A 152 3.99 -4.88 11.28
CA ALA A 152 2.91 -4.74 12.25
C ALA A 152 3.44 -4.59 13.69
N CYS A 153 4.45 -5.37 14.08
CA CYS A 153 5.10 -5.25 15.39
C CYS A 153 5.76 -3.88 15.57
N ALA A 154 6.50 -3.40 14.56
CA ALA A 154 7.18 -2.11 14.61
C ALA A 154 6.20 -0.94 14.76
N HIS A 155 5.13 -0.90 13.95
CA HIS A 155 4.13 0.17 14.04
C HIS A 155 3.30 0.09 15.33
N ALA A 156 2.93 -1.11 15.80
CA ALA A 156 2.26 -1.28 17.08
C ALA A 156 3.13 -0.78 18.26
N SER A 157 4.43 -1.11 18.25
CA SER A 157 5.40 -0.61 19.24
C SER A 157 5.48 0.92 19.22
N MET A 158 5.64 1.55 18.06
CA MET A 158 5.63 3.02 17.90
C MET A 158 4.29 3.67 18.31
N ALA A 159 3.20 2.91 18.29
CA ALA A 159 1.89 3.34 18.76
C ALA A 159 1.69 3.12 20.28
N GLY A 160 2.72 2.73 21.04
CA GLY A 160 2.62 2.49 22.49
C GLY A 160 1.91 1.20 22.88
N ILE A 161 1.97 0.18 22.01
CA ILE A 161 1.56 -1.19 22.34
C ILE A 161 2.81 -1.95 22.73
N ASP A 162 3.20 -1.81 24.01
CA ASP A 162 4.47 -2.32 24.55
C ASP A 162 4.66 -3.83 24.34
N GLU A 163 3.56 -4.60 24.31
CA GLU A 163 3.58 -6.03 24.05
C GLU A 163 4.10 -6.41 22.66
N ALA A 164 4.14 -5.47 21.71
CA ALA A 164 4.65 -5.68 20.36
C ALA A 164 6.17 -5.55 20.25
N THR A 165 6.79 -4.80 21.15
CA THR A 165 8.23 -4.52 21.14
C THR A 165 9.10 -5.79 21.14
N PRO A 166 8.91 -6.79 22.03
CA PRO A 166 9.73 -8.01 22.00
C PRO A 166 9.55 -8.82 20.70
N MET A 167 8.34 -8.78 20.11
CA MET A 167 8.03 -9.52 18.89
C MET A 167 8.77 -9.00 17.65
N ILE A 168 9.29 -7.77 17.67
CA ILE A 168 10.15 -7.24 16.60
C ILE A 168 11.41 -8.12 16.47
N ALA A 169 12.12 -8.35 17.60
CA ALA A 169 13.31 -9.17 17.62
C ALA A 169 13.01 -10.64 17.36
N GLU A 170 11.92 -11.18 17.91
CA GLU A 170 11.49 -12.57 17.67
C GLU A 170 11.18 -12.83 16.19
N THR A 171 10.44 -11.93 15.55
CA THR A 171 10.08 -12.05 14.12
C THR A 171 11.30 -11.89 13.23
N PHE A 172 12.18 -10.93 13.53
CA PHE A 172 13.45 -10.79 12.83
C PHE A 172 14.28 -12.07 12.94
N HIS A 173 14.46 -12.62 14.15
CA HIS A 173 15.20 -13.88 14.31
C HIS A 173 14.54 -15.06 13.60
N LEU A 174 13.21 -15.09 13.47
CA LEU A 174 12.52 -16.12 12.69
C LEU A 174 12.86 -15.98 11.19
N LEU A 175 12.80 -14.75 10.63
CA LEU A 175 13.25 -14.45 9.26
C LEU A 175 14.71 -14.89 9.05
N GLU A 176 15.60 -14.55 9.99
CA GLU A 176 17.02 -14.92 9.93
C GLU A 176 17.24 -16.43 9.91
N ARG A 177 16.53 -17.17 10.77
CA ARG A 177 16.71 -18.63 10.85
C ARG A 177 16.10 -19.38 9.68
N ARG A 178 14.99 -18.90 9.12
CA ARG A 178 14.16 -19.68 8.20
C ARG A 178 14.29 -19.28 6.75
N PHE A 179 14.52 -18.00 6.47
CA PHE A 179 14.53 -17.49 5.09
C PHE A 179 15.84 -16.85 4.68
N TRP A 180 16.69 -16.39 5.60
CA TRP A 180 17.91 -15.67 5.22
C TRP A 180 18.92 -16.59 4.53
N ASP A 181 19.24 -16.26 3.28
CA ASP A 181 20.37 -16.82 2.55
C ASP A 181 21.54 -15.85 2.66
N ALA A 182 22.53 -16.19 3.48
CA ALA A 182 23.67 -15.32 3.75
C ALA A 182 24.60 -15.14 2.55
N GLU A 183 24.69 -16.15 1.67
CA GLU A 183 25.52 -16.12 0.46
C GLU A 183 24.87 -15.20 -0.58
N ALA A 184 23.57 -15.37 -0.82
CA ALA A 184 22.82 -14.47 -1.67
C ALA A 184 22.66 -13.07 -1.06
N GLY A 185 22.66 -12.95 0.27
CA GLY A 185 22.35 -11.72 0.97
C GLY A 185 20.91 -11.26 0.77
N LEU A 186 19.98 -12.20 0.64
CA LEU A 186 18.55 -12.00 0.39
C LEU A 186 17.76 -13.08 1.15
N TYR A 187 16.47 -12.83 1.37
CA TYR A 187 15.55 -13.82 1.92
C TYR A 187 14.98 -14.71 0.80
N ALA A 188 14.91 -16.02 1.05
CA ALA A 188 14.08 -16.96 0.29
C ALA A 188 12.59 -16.65 0.49
N ASP A 189 11.74 -17.18 -0.40
CA ASP A 189 10.37 -16.66 -0.53
C ASP A 189 9.32 -17.40 0.31
N GLU A 190 9.28 -18.73 0.22
CA GLU A 190 8.27 -19.54 0.89
C GLU A 190 8.79 -20.90 1.34
N ALA A 191 8.13 -21.48 2.33
CA ALA A 191 8.38 -22.81 2.85
C ALA A 191 7.08 -23.54 3.18
N THR A 192 7.13 -24.86 3.20
CA THR A 192 6.04 -25.69 3.75
C THR A 192 5.80 -25.39 5.24
N PRO A 193 4.68 -25.83 5.84
CA PRO A 193 4.41 -25.62 7.27
C PRO A 193 5.54 -26.11 8.20
N ASP A 194 6.24 -27.17 7.79
CA ASP A 194 7.39 -27.81 8.44
C ASP A 194 8.76 -27.23 8.01
N TRP A 195 8.76 -26.05 7.39
CA TRP A 195 9.94 -25.25 7.03
C TRP A 195 10.85 -25.85 5.95
N GLN A 196 10.31 -26.61 5.00
CA GLN A 196 11.04 -26.99 3.79
C GLN A 196 10.94 -25.85 2.77
N LEU A 197 12.07 -25.21 2.46
CA LEU A 197 12.11 -24.08 1.53
C LEU A 197 11.78 -24.51 0.10
N ALA A 198 10.92 -23.72 -0.56
CA ALA A 198 10.68 -23.85 -1.99
C ALA A 198 11.88 -23.35 -2.81
N SER A 199 11.92 -23.74 -4.09
CA SER A 199 12.95 -23.34 -5.05
C SER A 199 12.77 -21.89 -5.55
N TYR A 200 11.56 -21.34 -5.51
CA TYR A 200 11.28 -19.99 -5.99
C TYR A 200 12.01 -18.92 -5.14
N ARG A 201 12.46 -17.86 -5.82
CA ARG A 201 13.01 -16.65 -5.20
C ARG A 201 12.30 -15.44 -5.79
N GLY A 202 11.89 -14.51 -4.92
CA GLY A 202 11.10 -13.35 -5.32
C GLY A 202 11.69 -12.04 -4.79
N GLN A 203 11.65 -10.98 -5.60
CA GLN A 203 11.98 -9.64 -5.12
C GLN A 203 10.93 -9.13 -4.12
N ASN A 204 9.65 -9.51 -4.29
CA ASN A 204 8.53 -8.91 -3.58
C ASN A 204 8.61 -9.11 -2.06
N ALA A 205 8.90 -10.33 -1.59
CA ALA A 205 9.14 -10.60 -0.17
C ALA A 205 10.33 -9.82 0.39
N ASN A 206 11.37 -9.60 -0.43
CA ASN A 206 12.57 -8.84 -0.04
C ASN A 206 12.29 -7.32 0.02
N MET A 207 11.47 -6.80 -0.89
CA MET A 207 11.02 -5.40 -0.87
C MET A 207 10.26 -5.07 0.42
N HIS A 208 9.26 -5.88 0.77
CA HIS A 208 8.54 -5.68 2.02
C HIS A 208 9.37 -6.02 3.25
N ALA A 209 10.35 -6.93 3.17
CA ALA A 209 11.31 -7.10 4.24
C ALA A 209 12.14 -5.82 4.46
N THR A 210 12.60 -5.15 3.39
CA THR A 210 13.26 -3.83 3.50
C THR A 210 12.36 -2.79 4.16
N GLU A 211 11.09 -2.70 3.76
CA GLU A 211 10.09 -1.82 4.39
C GLU A 211 9.95 -2.10 5.89
N ALA A 212 9.73 -3.36 6.26
CA ALA A 212 9.56 -3.78 7.64
C ALA A 212 10.81 -3.55 8.50
N LEU A 213 12.00 -3.74 7.93
CA LEU A 213 13.28 -3.51 8.61
C LEU A 213 13.55 -2.02 8.84
N LEU A 214 13.18 -1.15 7.91
CA LEU A 214 13.24 0.30 8.11
C LEU A 214 12.30 0.71 9.26
N ALA A 215 11.06 0.20 9.28
CA ALA A 215 10.13 0.44 10.37
C ALA A 215 10.63 -0.12 11.72
N ALA A 216 11.25 -1.31 11.73
CA ALA A 216 11.85 -1.90 12.92
C ALA A 216 13.03 -1.06 13.45
N PHE A 217 13.85 -0.49 12.55
CA PHE A 217 14.87 0.47 12.92
C PHE A 217 14.27 1.74 13.53
N GLU A 218 13.24 2.31 12.92
CA GLU A 218 12.55 3.51 13.45
C GLU A 218 11.91 3.25 14.83
N ALA A 219 11.38 2.05 15.06
CA ALA A 219 10.77 1.68 16.33
C ALA A 219 11.77 1.45 17.47
N THR A 220 13.01 1.04 17.16
CA THR A 220 13.94 0.51 18.18
C THR A 220 15.32 1.18 18.22
N GLY A 221 15.74 1.82 17.13
CA GLY A 221 17.10 2.34 16.95
C GLY A 221 18.18 1.26 16.76
N HIS A 222 17.84 -0.03 16.69
CA HIS A 222 18.83 -1.09 16.52
C HIS A 222 19.35 -1.15 15.08
N VAL A 223 20.64 -0.83 14.90
CA VAL A 223 21.29 -0.68 13.58
C VAL A 223 21.28 -1.94 12.72
N ILE A 224 21.15 -3.14 13.32
CA ILE A 224 21.10 -4.41 12.59
C ILE A 224 19.95 -4.46 11.57
N TYR A 225 18.81 -3.82 11.87
CA TYR A 225 17.67 -3.76 10.97
C TYR A 225 17.99 -2.87 9.75
N LEU A 226 18.61 -1.70 10.00
CA LEU A 226 19.05 -0.79 8.95
C LEU A 226 20.13 -1.41 8.05
N ASP A 227 21.11 -2.09 8.65
CA ASP A 227 22.16 -2.82 7.92
C ASP A 227 21.56 -3.89 7.00
N ARG A 228 20.53 -4.60 7.48
CA ARG A 228 19.84 -5.60 6.67
C ARG A 228 19.03 -4.97 5.54
N ALA A 229 18.28 -3.91 5.82
CA ALA A 229 17.52 -3.17 4.82
C ALA A 229 18.41 -2.66 3.69
N GLU A 230 19.56 -2.06 4.01
CA GLU A 230 20.56 -1.61 3.03
C GLU A 230 21.08 -2.77 2.19
N LYS A 231 21.48 -3.88 2.82
CA LYS A 231 22.02 -5.05 2.12
C LYS A 231 21.04 -5.60 1.09
N ILE A 232 19.76 -5.72 1.47
CA ILE A 232 18.70 -6.18 0.57
C ILE A 232 18.48 -5.16 -0.55
N ALA A 233 18.36 -3.87 -0.24
CA ALA A 233 18.13 -2.82 -1.22
C ALA A 233 19.25 -2.76 -2.28
N GLY A 234 20.51 -2.83 -1.86
CA GLY A 234 21.66 -2.90 -2.78
C GLY A 234 21.63 -4.18 -3.63
N ASN A 235 21.31 -5.33 -3.03
CA ASN A 235 21.25 -6.59 -3.76
C ASN A 235 20.10 -6.63 -4.77
N ILE A 236 18.88 -6.17 -4.44
CA ILE A 236 17.77 -6.16 -5.39
C ILE A 236 17.94 -5.07 -6.43
N THR A 237 18.04 -3.82 -6.00
CA THR A 237 17.94 -2.67 -6.92
C THR A 237 19.20 -2.43 -7.73
N LEU A 238 20.35 -2.98 -7.35
CA LEU A 238 21.60 -2.90 -8.13
C LEU A 238 22.01 -4.26 -8.69
N ARG A 239 22.20 -5.29 -7.85
CA ARG A 239 22.74 -6.59 -8.32
C ARG A 239 21.72 -7.35 -9.16
N GLN A 240 20.51 -7.59 -8.66
CA GLN A 240 19.48 -8.31 -9.42
C GLN A 240 18.98 -7.50 -10.61
N ALA A 241 18.80 -6.18 -10.45
CA ALA A 241 18.36 -5.32 -11.55
C ALA A 241 19.33 -5.29 -12.73
N LYS A 242 20.65 -5.42 -12.51
CA LYS A 242 21.64 -5.55 -13.60
C LYS A 242 21.42 -6.77 -14.48
N LEU A 243 20.77 -7.81 -13.97
CA LEU A 243 20.44 -9.02 -14.73
C LEU A 243 19.18 -8.86 -15.60
N SER A 244 18.45 -7.76 -15.43
CA SER A 244 17.13 -7.53 -16.03
C SER A 244 16.98 -6.10 -16.54
N ASN A 245 17.89 -5.71 -17.45
CA ASN A 245 17.87 -4.40 -18.14
C ASN A 245 17.91 -3.18 -17.20
N GLY A 246 18.44 -3.34 -15.99
CA GLY A 246 18.51 -2.26 -15.02
C GLY A 246 17.18 -1.98 -14.31
N LEU A 247 16.19 -2.86 -14.38
CA LEU A 247 14.92 -2.77 -13.65
C LEU A 247 14.76 -3.95 -12.70
N VAL A 248 13.92 -3.83 -11.69
CA VAL A 248 13.67 -4.91 -10.74
C VAL A 248 12.69 -5.90 -11.36
N TRP A 249 13.18 -7.05 -11.82
CA TRP A 249 12.34 -8.19 -12.20
C TRP A 249 11.82 -8.94 -10.97
N GLU A 250 10.66 -9.56 -11.08
CA GLU A 250 9.96 -10.19 -9.95
C GLU A 250 10.55 -11.55 -9.56
N HIS A 251 10.90 -12.38 -10.54
CA HIS A 251 11.02 -13.84 -10.39
C HIS A 251 12.44 -14.36 -10.64
N PHE A 252 12.95 -15.16 -9.71
CA PHE A 252 14.29 -15.73 -9.79
C PHE A 252 14.29 -17.22 -9.43
N ARG A 253 15.29 -17.92 -9.97
CA ARG A 253 15.61 -19.32 -9.65
C ARG A 253 16.32 -19.41 -8.29
N PRO A 254 16.52 -20.63 -7.73
CA PRO A 254 17.21 -20.80 -6.45
C PRO A 254 18.59 -20.12 -6.36
N ASP A 255 19.30 -20.03 -7.49
CA ASP A 255 20.62 -19.41 -7.61
C ASP A 255 20.56 -17.88 -7.88
N TRP A 256 19.37 -17.29 -7.76
CA TRP A 256 19.10 -15.88 -8.06
C TRP A 256 19.34 -15.45 -9.51
N SER A 257 19.40 -16.40 -10.45
CA SER A 257 19.30 -16.09 -11.89
C SER A 257 17.87 -15.73 -12.27
N VAL A 258 17.69 -14.83 -13.23
CA VAL A 258 16.37 -14.34 -13.66
C VAL A 258 15.55 -15.47 -14.27
N ASP A 259 14.30 -15.63 -13.83
CA ASP A 259 13.33 -16.50 -14.46
C ASP A 259 12.31 -15.70 -15.28
N TRP A 260 12.58 -15.57 -16.58
CA TRP A 260 11.77 -14.77 -17.52
C TRP A 260 10.40 -15.35 -17.83
N HIS A 261 10.19 -16.64 -17.58
CA HIS A 261 8.97 -17.35 -17.99
C HIS A 261 8.07 -17.73 -16.81
N TYR A 262 8.44 -17.35 -15.59
CA TYR A 262 7.63 -17.62 -14.41
C TYR A 262 6.28 -16.90 -14.53
N ASN A 263 5.18 -17.68 -14.50
CA ASN A 263 3.81 -17.19 -14.67
C ASN A 263 3.51 -16.41 -15.96
N GLU A 264 4.33 -16.52 -17.02
CA GLU A 264 4.10 -15.83 -18.30
C GLU A 264 2.73 -16.14 -18.92
N SER A 265 2.22 -17.36 -18.70
CA SER A 265 0.91 -17.82 -19.16
C SER A 265 -0.15 -17.93 -18.06
N ASP A 266 0.14 -17.50 -16.83
CA ASP A 266 -0.76 -17.57 -15.68
C ASP A 266 -0.89 -16.22 -14.97
N SER A 267 -1.93 -15.46 -15.33
CA SER A 267 -2.27 -14.20 -14.68
C SER A 267 -3.16 -14.36 -13.44
N SER A 268 -3.48 -15.59 -13.01
CA SER A 268 -4.36 -15.81 -11.86
C SER A 268 -3.66 -15.55 -10.51
N ASN A 269 -2.33 -15.64 -10.48
CA ASN A 269 -1.54 -15.36 -9.29
C ASN A 269 -1.26 -13.87 -9.13
N ILE A 270 -2.13 -13.19 -8.36
CA ILE A 270 -2.03 -11.75 -8.10
C ILE A 270 -0.79 -11.32 -7.30
N PHE A 271 -0.12 -12.24 -6.60
CA PHE A 271 1.10 -11.94 -5.81
C PHE A 271 2.39 -12.15 -6.60
N ARG A 272 2.33 -12.91 -7.70
CA ARG A 272 3.47 -13.20 -8.59
C ARG A 272 3.07 -13.02 -10.06
N PRO A 273 2.60 -11.84 -10.48
CA PRO A 273 2.27 -11.57 -11.88
C PRO A 273 3.53 -11.52 -12.74
N TRP A 274 3.44 -11.98 -13.98
CA TRP A 274 4.53 -11.83 -14.97
C TRP A 274 4.72 -10.38 -15.39
N GLY A 275 5.96 -10.05 -15.79
CA GLY A 275 6.34 -8.73 -16.28
C GLY A 275 6.95 -7.84 -15.19
N PHE A 276 7.54 -6.74 -15.62
CA PHE A 276 7.96 -5.68 -14.71
C PHE A 276 6.74 -4.99 -14.13
N GLN A 277 6.72 -4.85 -12.81
CA GLN A 277 5.68 -4.14 -12.08
C GLN A 277 6.12 -2.68 -11.85
N PRO A 278 5.61 -1.68 -12.60
CA PRO A 278 5.93 -0.27 -12.40
C PRO A 278 5.69 0.19 -10.96
N GLY A 279 4.64 -0.32 -10.32
CA GLY A 279 4.37 -0.05 -8.90
C GLY A 279 5.55 -0.42 -8.02
N HIS A 280 6.11 -1.63 -8.15
CA HIS A 280 7.27 -2.05 -7.37
C HIS A 280 8.54 -1.26 -7.70
N GLN A 281 8.72 -0.79 -8.93
CA GLN A 281 9.87 0.10 -9.23
C GLN A 281 9.75 1.41 -8.45
N THR A 282 8.55 2.01 -8.43
CA THR A 282 8.30 3.25 -7.67
C THR A 282 8.30 3.03 -6.16
N GLU A 283 7.85 1.87 -5.69
CA GLU A 283 7.94 1.50 -4.27
C GLU A 283 9.40 1.32 -3.84
N TRP A 284 10.25 0.69 -4.66
CA TRP A 284 11.69 0.70 -4.42
C TRP A 284 12.26 2.12 -4.43
N ALA A 285 11.87 2.99 -5.36
CA ALA A 285 12.30 4.38 -5.35
C ALA A 285 11.93 5.09 -4.02
N LYS A 286 10.72 4.89 -3.51
CA LYS A 286 10.27 5.35 -2.18
C LYS A 286 11.16 4.77 -1.08
N LEU A 287 11.36 3.45 -1.02
CA LEU A 287 12.14 2.78 0.03
C LEU A 287 13.62 3.20 0.02
N LEU A 288 14.21 3.44 -1.15
CA LEU A 288 15.59 3.95 -1.25
C LEU A 288 15.73 5.35 -0.64
N LEU A 289 14.71 6.21 -0.78
CA LEU A 289 14.70 7.54 -0.18
C LEU A 289 14.40 7.51 1.32
N ILE A 290 13.56 6.59 1.78
CA ILE A 290 13.37 6.33 3.21
C ILE A 290 14.67 5.81 3.83
N LEU A 291 15.38 4.89 3.16
CA LEU A 291 16.70 4.44 3.58
C LEU A 291 17.71 5.60 3.63
N GLU A 292 17.73 6.46 2.62
CA GLU A 292 18.65 7.62 2.56
C GLU A 292 18.46 8.59 3.73
N ARG A 293 17.22 8.75 4.22
CA ARG A 293 16.89 9.56 5.43
C ARG A 293 17.66 9.10 6.66
N HIS A 294 17.91 7.79 6.77
CA HIS A 294 18.59 7.16 7.91
C HIS A 294 20.07 6.90 7.66
N ARG A 295 20.46 6.71 6.39
CA ARG A 295 21.83 6.45 5.96
C ARG A 295 22.10 6.98 4.56
N THR A 296 22.81 8.10 4.48
CA THR A 296 23.15 8.70 3.20
C THR A 296 24.23 7.89 2.47
N LEU A 297 23.87 7.33 1.31
CA LEU A 297 24.80 6.65 0.40
C LEU A 297 24.65 7.25 -1.00
N PRO A 298 25.75 7.43 -1.75
CA PRO A 298 25.75 8.20 -3.00
C PRO A 298 24.90 7.59 -4.12
N TRP A 299 24.52 6.32 -4.00
CA TRP A 299 23.77 5.60 -5.03
C TRP A 299 22.25 5.62 -4.82
N LEU A 300 21.75 5.95 -3.61
CA LEU A 300 20.33 5.79 -3.27
C LEU A 300 19.43 6.72 -4.09
N ALA A 301 19.63 8.03 -3.99
CA ALA A 301 18.81 9.00 -4.71
C ALA A 301 18.93 8.87 -6.25
N PRO A 302 20.13 8.74 -6.86
CA PRO A 302 20.24 8.49 -8.30
C PRO A 302 19.48 7.23 -8.73
N ARG A 303 19.56 6.14 -7.95
CA ARG A 303 18.88 4.90 -8.28
C ARG A 303 17.36 5.01 -8.15
N ALA A 304 16.87 5.73 -7.15
CA ALA A 304 15.45 6.03 -7.01
C ALA A 304 14.90 6.82 -8.22
N VAL A 305 15.65 7.81 -8.72
CA VAL A 305 15.29 8.55 -9.93
C VAL A 305 15.21 7.63 -11.15
N GLU A 306 16.21 6.76 -11.34
CA GLU A 306 16.25 5.82 -12.48
C GLU A 306 15.05 4.88 -12.48
N LEU A 307 14.72 4.28 -11.33
CA LEU A 307 13.58 3.35 -11.20
C LEU A 307 12.25 4.05 -11.44
N PHE A 308 12.06 5.24 -10.85
CA PHE A 308 10.85 6.03 -11.04
C PHE A 308 10.67 6.45 -12.50
N ASP A 309 11.69 7.04 -13.11
CA ASP A 309 11.63 7.51 -14.49
C ASP A 309 11.39 6.34 -15.46
N ALA A 310 12.02 5.19 -15.21
CA ALA A 310 11.80 4.03 -16.06
C ALA A 310 10.37 3.49 -15.99
N ALA A 311 9.78 3.43 -14.79
CA ALA A 311 8.42 2.95 -14.60
C ALA A 311 7.38 3.93 -15.14
N PHE A 312 7.48 5.21 -14.78
CA PHE A 312 6.50 6.23 -15.17
C PHE A 312 6.45 6.39 -16.70
N ASN A 313 7.61 6.49 -17.36
CA ASN A 313 7.67 6.67 -18.81
C ASN A 313 7.13 5.47 -19.62
N ARG A 314 7.20 4.25 -19.07
CA ARG A 314 6.74 3.03 -19.74
C ARG A 314 5.28 2.71 -19.48
N ALA A 315 4.82 2.97 -18.25
CA ALA A 315 3.52 2.52 -17.80
C ALA A 315 2.45 3.62 -17.79
N TRP A 316 2.81 4.89 -17.95
CA TRP A 316 1.81 5.97 -17.99
C TRP A 316 0.92 5.88 -19.22
N ASP A 317 -0.38 5.77 -19.00
CA ASP A 317 -1.38 5.76 -20.05
C ASP A 317 -1.72 7.17 -20.52
N ASN A 318 -1.10 7.61 -21.61
CA ASN A 318 -1.36 8.93 -22.21
C ASN A 318 -2.79 9.10 -22.76
N ARG A 319 -3.60 8.02 -22.83
CA ARG A 319 -4.97 8.06 -23.37
C ARG A 319 -6.02 8.15 -22.27
N HIS A 320 -5.93 7.30 -21.24
CA HIS A 320 -6.92 7.25 -20.15
C HIS A 320 -6.36 7.68 -18.79
N GLY A 321 -5.08 8.05 -18.70
CA GLY A 321 -4.40 8.40 -17.46
C GLY A 321 -4.09 7.19 -16.59
N GLY A 322 -3.19 7.39 -15.62
CA GLY A 322 -2.82 6.35 -14.65
C GLY A 322 -1.78 5.37 -15.19
N LEU A 323 -1.11 4.70 -14.25
CA LEU A 323 -0.11 3.70 -14.56
C LEU A 323 -0.75 2.33 -14.77
N TYR A 324 -0.39 1.68 -15.87
CA TYR A 324 -0.69 0.26 -16.15
C TYR A 324 -0.04 -0.67 -15.13
N TYR A 325 -0.54 -1.91 -15.03
CA TYR A 325 -0.10 -2.87 -14.03
C TYR A 325 1.23 -3.54 -14.36
N GLY A 326 1.51 -3.82 -15.64
CA GLY A 326 2.74 -4.53 -16.01
C GLY A 326 3.18 -4.30 -17.45
N PHE A 327 4.49 -4.36 -17.66
CA PHE A 327 5.10 -4.35 -19.00
C PHE A 327 6.17 -5.44 -19.14
N GLY A 328 6.31 -5.98 -20.35
CA GLY A 328 7.27 -7.03 -20.68
C GLY A 328 8.71 -6.51 -20.83
N PRO A 329 9.69 -7.42 -21.00
CA PRO A 329 11.10 -7.05 -21.20
C PRO A 329 11.39 -6.24 -22.47
N ASP A 330 10.44 -6.20 -23.41
CA ASP A 330 10.45 -5.42 -24.65
C ASP A 330 9.74 -4.07 -24.52
N ASP A 331 9.44 -3.65 -23.28
CA ASP A 331 8.72 -2.44 -22.92
C ASP A 331 7.23 -2.42 -23.37
N THR A 332 6.68 -3.53 -23.87
CA THR A 332 5.26 -3.62 -24.21
C THR A 332 4.40 -3.78 -22.97
N VAL A 333 3.31 -3.02 -22.84
CA VAL A 333 2.36 -3.21 -21.73
C VAL A 333 1.71 -4.59 -21.89
N CYS A 334 1.86 -5.44 -20.88
CA CYS A 334 1.34 -6.80 -20.87
C CYS A 334 0.11 -6.96 -19.98
N ASP A 335 -0.07 -6.06 -19.01
CA ASP A 335 -1.28 -5.94 -18.21
C ASP A 335 -1.72 -4.47 -18.17
N HIS A 336 -2.86 -4.21 -18.81
CA HIS A 336 -3.43 -2.88 -18.97
C HIS A 336 -4.39 -2.47 -17.85
N ASP A 337 -4.60 -3.32 -16.84
CA ASP A 337 -5.39 -2.94 -15.69
C ASP A 337 -4.69 -1.84 -14.89
N LYS A 338 -5.49 -1.09 -14.13
CA LYS A 338 -5.04 -0.01 -13.27
C LYS A 338 -5.28 -0.45 -11.84
N TYR A 339 -4.26 -0.42 -11.00
CA TYR A 339 -4.34 -0.84 -9.60
C TYR A 339 -4.13 0.32 -8.65
N PHE A 340 -4.90 0.34 -7.56
CA PHE A 340 -4.88 1.40 -6.55
C PHE A 340 -3.49 1.60 -5.93
N TRP A 341 -2.81 0.51 -5.61
CA TRP A 341 -1.53 0.52 -4.92
C TRP A 341 -0.40 1.03 -5.82
N VAL A 342 -0.45 0.73 -7.13
CA VAL A 342 0.52 1.25 -8.10
C VAL A 342 0.49 2.77 -8.10
N GLN A 343 -0.71 3.36 -8.15
CA GLN A 343 -0.84 4.82 -8.16
C GLN A 343 -0.37 5.42 -6.82
N ALA A 344 -0.73 4.76 -5.71
CA ALA A 344 -0.37 5.19 -4.36
C ALA A 344 1.14 5.23 -4.12
N GLU A 345 1.82 4.13 -4.42
CA GLU A 345 3.27 4.04 -4.28
C GLU A 345 4.00 5.01 -5.21
N SER A 346 3.47 5.20 -6.41
CA SER A 346 4.03 6.15 -7.38
C SER A 346 3.90 7.60 -6.92
N PHE A 347 2.76 8.03 -6.37
CA PHE A 347 2.67 9.42 -5.88
C PHE A 347 3.55 9.62 -4.64
N ALA A 348 3.67 8.62 -3.76
CA ALA A 348 4.58 8.71 -2.61
C ALA A 348 6.03 8.90 -3.07
N ALA A 349 6.48 8.06 -4.02
CA ALA A 349 7.82 8.17 -4.61
C ALA A 349 8.05 9.53 -5.30
N ALA A 350 7.06 10.01 -6.05
CA ALA A 350 7.11 11.30 -6.73
C ALA A 350 7.28 12.46 -5.73
N ALA A 351 6.52 12.48 -4.63
CA ALA A 351 6.66 13.51 -3.59
C ALA A 351 8.04 13.47 -2.92
N LEU A 352 8.53 12.28 -2.54
CA LEU A 352 9.86 12.13 -1.93
C LEU A 352 10.97 12.58 -2.89
N LEU A 353 10.87 12.24 -4.19
CA LEU A 353 11.82 12.69 -5.22
C LEU A 353 11.74 14.20 -5.45
N GLY A 354 10.55 14.78 -5.49
CA GLY A 354 10.34 16.22 -5.60
C GLY A 354 11.00 16.97 -4.44
N ALA A 355 10.75 16.54 -3.20
CA ALA A 355 11.38 17.10 -2.02
C ALA A 355 12.91 16.91 -2.01
N ARG A 356 13.39 15.72 -2.37
CA ARG A 356 14.82 15.37 -2.32
C ARG A 356 15.66 16.07 -3.39
N THR A 357 15.09 16.28 -4.58
CA THR A 357 15.84 16.79 -5.75
C THR A 357 15.57 18.25 -6.05
N GLY A 358 14.48 18.82 -5.52
CA GLY A 358 14.02 20.17 -5.85
C GLY A 358 13.56 20.35 -7.30
N ARG A 359 13.33 19.24 -8.03
CA ARG A 359 12.89 19.27 -9.44
C ARG A 359 11.37 19.20 -9.52
N GLU A 360 10.75 20.25 -10.07
CA GLU A 360 9.28 20.36 -10.15
C GLU A 360 8.62 19.23 -10.94
N ARG A 361 9.32 18.64 -11.92
CA ARG A 361 8.77 17.52 -12.73
C ARG A 361 8.23 16.35 -11.91
N PHE A 362 8.78 16.10 -10.72
CA PHE A 362 8.28 15.04 -9.86
C PHE A 362 7.00 15.44 -9.13
N TRP A 363 6.88 16.72 -8.79
CA TRP A 363 5.62 17.27 -8.27
C TRP A 363 4.53 17.34 -9.36
N ASP A 364 4.89 17.59 -10.62
CA ASP A 364 3.95 17.47 -11.74
C ASP A 364 3.40 16.03 -11.86
N CYS A 365 4.28 15.02 -11.75
CA CYS A 365 3.88 13.61 -11.72
C CYS A 365 2.99 13.28 -10.51
N TYR A 366 3.34 13.82 -9.33
CA TYR A 366 2.54 13.67 -8.11
C TYR A 366 1.12 14.21 -8.29
N ASP A 367 0.98 15.44 -8.80
CA ASP A 367 -0.32 16.07 -9.02
C ASP A 367 -1.12 15.33 -10.10
N GLU A 368 -0.46 14.80 -11.13
CA GLU A 368 -1.12 14.01 -12.17
C GLU A 368 -1.65 12.66 -11.65
N LEU A 369 -0.85 11.96 -10.85
CA LEU A 369 -1.25 10.73 -10.18
C LEU A 369 -2.42 10.96 -9.22
N TRP A 370 -2.40 12.06 -8.47
CA TRP A 370 -3.51 12.42 -7.58
C TRP A 370 -4.77 12.81 -8.34
N ARG A 371 -4.68 13.66 -9.37
CA ARG A 371 -5.83 14.02 -10.21
C ARG A 371 -6.49 12.78 -10.80
N TYR A 372 -5.68 11.88 -11.35
CA TYR A 372 -6.17 10.61 -11.89
C TYR A 372 -6.84 9.75 -10.81
N SER A 373 -6.15 9.55 -9.68
CA SER A 373 -6.65 8.71 -8.59
C SER A 373 -7.93 9.27 -7.97
N TRP A 374 -7.99 10.58 -7.76
CA TRP A 374 -9.16 11.29 -7.27
C TRP A 374 -10.35 11.13 -8.20
N ALA A 375 -10.15 11.18 -9.52
CA ALA A 375 -11.22 11.03 -10.50
C ALA A 375 -11.73 9.58 -10.65
N HIS A 376 -10.87 8.57 -10.47
CA HIS A 376 -11.18 7.20 -10.89
C HIS A 376 -11.13 6.15 -9.77
N PHE A 377 -10.26 6.30 -8.77
CA PHE A 377 -10.06 5.30 -7.73
C PHE A 377 -10.74 5.66 -6.41
N VAL A 378 -10.72 6.93 -6.01
CA VAL A 378 -11.35 7.37 -4.77
C VAL A 378 -12.86 7.25 -4.92
N ASP A 379 -13.49 6.49 -4.03
CA ASP A 379 -14.93 6.41 -3.96
C ASP A 379 -15.46 7.55 -3.09
N HIS A 380 -15.99 8.59 -3.74
CA HIS A 380 -16.54 9.77 -3.07
C HIS A 380 -17.87 9.52 -2.36
N GLU A 381 -18.52 8.37 -2.60
CA GLU A 381 -19.78 8.01 -1.96
C GLU A 381 -19.54 7.31 -0.62
N TYR A 382 -18.65 6.31 -0.59
CA TYR A 382 -18.41 5.47 0.58
C TYR A 382 -17.03 5.64 1.23
N GLY A 383 -16.11 6.38 0.61
CA GLY A 383 -14.72 6.47 1.03
C GLY A 383 -13.87 5.26 0.60
N ALA A 384 -12.57 5.31 0.90
CA ALA A 384 -11.55 4.37 0.46
C ALA A 384 -11.43 4.27 -1.09
N TRP A 385 -10.56 3.38 -1.56
CA TRP A 385 -10.24 3.25 -3.00
C TRP A 385 -10.81 1.97 -3.59
N TYR A 386 -11.25 2.00 -4.85
CA TYR A 386 -11.47 0.76 -5.61
C TYR A 386 -10.16 -0.02 -5.75
N ARG A 387 -10.21 -1.35 -5.85
CA ARG A 387 -8.99 -2.16 -5.98
C ARG A 387 -8.34 -2.04 -7.36
N ILE A 388 -9.16 -2.19 -8.40
CA ILE A 388 -8.71 -2.39 -9.77
C ILE A 388 -9.73 -1.80 -10.74
N LEU A 389 -9.23 -1.22 -11.82
CA LEU A 389 -10.03 -0.75 -12.96
C LEU A 389 -9.48 -1.34 -14.25
N THR A 390 -10.35 -1.49 -15.24
CA THR A 390 -9.98 -1.79 -16.63
C THR A 390 -9.11 -0.67 -17.22
N CYS A 391 -8.51 -0.94 -18.38
CA CYS A 391 -7.72 0.05 -19.12
C CYS A 391 -8.45 1.38 -19.40
N ASP A 392 -9.77 1.34 -19.55
CA ASP A 392 -10.66 2.49 -19.76
C ASP A 392 -11.34 2.99 -18.47
N ASN A 393 -10.75 2.69 -17.31
CA ASN A 393 -11.13 3.17 -15.98
C ASN A 393 -12.53 2.73 -15.50
N ARG A 394 -13.00 1.56 -15.91
CA ARG A 394 -14.26 0.97 -15.42
C ARG A 394 -14.01 -0.08 -14.34
N LYS A 395 -14.94 -0.20 -13.39
CA LYS A 395 -14.88 -1.24 -12.36
C LYS A 395 -15.21 -2.61 -12.96
N TYR A 396 -14.50 -3.65 -12.50
CA TYR A 396 -14.85 -5.04 -12.78
C TYR A 396 -16.05 -5.53 -11.96
N GLY A 397 -16.24 -4.99 -10.76
CA GLY A 397 -17.30 -5.39 -9.83
C GLY A 397 -17.33 -4.48 -8.61
N ASP A 398 -17.98 -4.93 -7.56
CA ASP A 398 -18.20 -4.18 -6.31
C ASP A 398 -17.33 -4.67 -5.14
N GLU A 399 -16.33 -5.51 -5.39
CA GLU A 399 -15.40 -6.01 -4.36
C GLU A 399 -14.28 -5.01 -4.11
N LYS A 400 -14.57 -3.97 -3.30
CA LYS A 400 -13.63 -2.89 -2.99
C LYS A 400 -12.36 -3.37 -2.32
N SER A 401 -12.49 -4.26 -1.33
CA SER A 401 -11.38 -4.69 -0.47
C SER A 401 -11.51 -6.18 -0.17
N PRO A 402 -11.05 -7.08 -1.07
CA PRO A 402 -10.79 -8.48 -0.73
C PRO A 402 -9.58 -8.61 0.21
N ALA A 403 -9.35 -9.82 0.72
CA ALA A 403 -8.15 -10.14 1.50
C ALA A 403 -6.87 -9.63 0.82
N GLY A 404 -5.96 -9.08 1.63
CA GLY A 404 -4.76 -8.36 1.20
C GLY A 404 -4.95 -6.84 1.12
N LYS A 405 -6.13 -6.32 0.74
CA LYS A 405 -6.37 -4.87 0.64
C LYS A 405 -7.07 -4.33 1.88
N THR A 406 -6.42 -3.40 2.55
CA THR A 406 -6.96 -2.63 3.70
C THR A 406 -6.77 -1.13 3.52
N ASP A 407 -6.42 -0.67 2.31
CA ASP A 407 -5.95 0.69 2.05
C ASP A 407 -4.67 1.08 2.82
N TYR A 408 -3.89 0.07 3.25
CA TYR A 408 -2.51 0.22 3.73
C TYR A 408 -1.67 1.09 2.81
N HIS A 409 -1.65 0.78 1.51
CA HIS A 409 -0.84 1.51 0.53
C HIS A 409 -1.28 2.96 0.38
N THR A 410 -2.60 3.23 0.29
CA THR A 410 -3.12 4.58 0.02
C THR A 410 -2.97 5.48 1.24
N MET A 411 -3.31 5.01 2.44
CA MET A 411 -3.07 5.76 3.66
C MET A 411 -1.59 5.87 3.98
N GLY A 412 -0.82 4.79 3.84
CA GLY A 412 0.64 4.77 4.04
C GLY A 412 1.36 5.76 3.13
N ALA A 413 1.00 5.81 1.85
CA ALA A 413 1.50 6.78 0.90
C ALA A 413 1.17 8.22 1.33
N CYS A 414 -0.05 8.50 1.80
CA CYS A 414 -0.40 9.83 2.33
C CYS A 414 0.48 10.21 3.54
N TYR A 415 0.65 9.29 4.50
CA TYR A 415 1.51 9.52 5.66
C TYR A 415 2.97 9.75 5.26
N GLU A 416 3.47 9.04 4.25
CA GLU A 416 4.85 9.21 3.80
C GLU A 416 5.06 10.54 3.07
N VAL A 417 4.07 11.00 2.28
CA VAL A 417 4.11 12.34 1.65
C VAL A 417 4.19 13.43 2.72
N LEU A 418 3.53 13.27 3.87
CA LEU A 418 3.65 14.22 4.98
C LEU A 418 5.08 14.40 5.49
N ASN A 419 5.97 13.42 5.28
CA ASN A 419 7.39 13.52 5.62
C ASN A 419 8.21 14.25 4.54
N ALA A 420 7.67 14.40 3.33
CA ALA A 420 8.28 15.15 2.23
C ALA A 420 7.91 16.65 2.25
N LEU A 421 6.78 16.98 2.88
CA LEU A 421 6.26 18.33 2.98
C LEU A 421 6.94 19.11 4.12
N PRO A 422 7.04 20.45 4.02
CA PRO A 422 7.51 21.28 5.13
C PRO A 422 6.71 21.02 6.41
N ALA A 423 7.40 21.06 7.55
CA ALA A 423 6.73 21.00 8.84
C ALA A 423 5.71 22.16 8.95
N PRO A 424 4.58 21.97 9.67
CA PRO A 424 3.64 23.06 9.90
C PRO A 424 4.39 24.25 10.51
N GLU A 425 4.14 25.46 10.01
CA GLU A 425 4.61 26.66 10.70
C GLU A 425 4.04 26.62 12.12
N THR A 426 4.89 26.39 13.12
CA THR A 426 4.51 26.60 14.51
C THR A 426 4.23 28.08 14.67
N THR A 427 2.98 28.49 14.54
CA THR A 427 2.55 29.79 15.07
C THR A 427 2.84 29.76 16.56
N ALA A 428 3.92 30.41 16.96
CA ALA A 428 4.21 30.69 18.35
C ALA A 428 2.96 31.33 18.96
N ARG A 429 2.34 30.62 19.92
CA ARG A 429 1.29 31.18 20.77
C ARG A 429 1.93 31.87 21.96
#